data_AF-A0A2R2MN00-F1
#
_entry.id   AF-A0A2R2MN00-F1
#
_cell.length_a   1.000
_cell.length_b   1.000
_cell.length_c   1.000
_cell.angle_alpha   90.00
_cell.angle_beta   90.00
_cell.angle_gamma   90.00
#
_symmetry.space_group_name_H-M   'P 1'
#
loop_
_entity.id
_entity.type
_entity.pdbx_description
1 polymer ?
#
loop_
_entity_poly.entity_id
_entity_poly.type
_entity_poly.pdbx_seq_one_letter_code
_entity_poly.pdbx_strand_id
1 'polypeptide(L)'
;MIHVFNKNENAIHGSDYFENLSHRSNIVLMGDSLGDLHMADGASDTSSGQEPCKLTIGFLNTNVEERIDQYQAQYDIVVISDETMDVCNAILQKIL
;
A
#
# COMPACT_ATOMS: atom_id res chain seq x y z
N MET A 1 -12.11 -0.64 11.08
CA MET A 1 -12.10 -2.05 10.63
C MET A 1 -11.89 -2.04 9.13
N ILE A 2 -10.67 -2.33 8.66
CA ILE A 2 -10.37 -2.45 7.23
C ILE A 2 -10.72 -3.88 6.82
N HIS A 3 -11.59 -4.01 5.83
CA HIS A 3 -12.09 -5.29 5.34
C HIS A 3 -11.81 -5.37 3.84
N VAL A 4 -11.57 -6.56 3.31
CA VAL A 4 -11.24 -6.78 1.88
C VAL A 4 -12.35 -6.29 0.92
N PHE A 5 -13.57 -6.06 1.43
CA PHE A 5 -14.70 -5.49 0.68
C PHE A 5 -15.05 -4.04 1.07
N ASN A 6 -14.32 -3.45 2.03
CA ASN A 6 -14.48 -2.06 2.44
C ASN A 6 -13.14 -1.34 2.25
N LYS A 7 -12.73 -1.24 0.98
CA LYS A 7 -11.46 -0.66 0.53
C LYS A 7 -11.58 0.82 0.16
N ASN A 8 -12.67 1.47 0.56
CA ASN A 8 -12.89 2.89 0.33
C ASN A 8 -13.16 3.60 1.66
N GLU A 9 -12.58 4.78 1.83
CA GLU A 9 -12.56 5.58 3.05
C GLU A 9 -13.88 6.28 3.38
N ASN A 10 -14.92 6.05 2.57
CA ASN A 10 -16.28 6.48 2.88
C ASN A 10 -16.77 6.00 4.26
N ALA A 11 -16.15 4.95 4.84
CA ALA A 11 -16.49 4.44 6.16
C ALA A 11 -15.78 5.16 7.34
N ILE A 12 -14.80 6.04 7.11
CA ILE A 12 -13.94 6.61 8.17
C ILE A 12 -13.82 8.14 8.08
N HIS A 13 -14.86 8.84 7.65
CA HIS A 13 -14.92 10.32 7.60
C HIS A 13 -14.96 11.03 8.97
N GLY A 14 -14.56 10.40 10.08
CA GLY A 14 -14.80 10.93 11.42
C GLY A 14 -13.76 10.63 12.49
N SER A 15 -12.52 10.29 12.14
CA SER A 15 -11.47 10.07 13.15
C SER A 15 -10.26 10.97 12.93
N ASP A 16 -9.67 11.45 14.04
CA ASP A 16 -8.42 12.22 14.15
C ASP A 16 -7.17 11.52 13.56
N TYR A 17 -7.37 10.37 12.92
CA TYR A 17 -6.36 9.60 12.19
C TYR A 17 -5.76 10.42 11.04
N PHE A 18 -6.59 11.11 10.26
CA PHE A 18 -6.12 11.89 9.10
C PHE A 18 -5.30 13.11 9.49
N GLU A 19 -5.66 13.81 10.58
CA GLU A 19 -4.89 14.98 11.03
C GLU A 19 -3.47 14.60 11.49
N ASN A 20 -3.26 13.39 12.02
CA ASN A 20 -1.93 12.91 12.41
C ASN A 20 -1.10 12.36 11.23
N LEU A 21 -1.73 12.02 10.10
CA LEU A 21 -1.04 11.56 8.89
C LEU A 21 -0.59 12.71 7.97
N SER A 22 -1.18 13.90 8.11
CA SER A 22 -0.83 15.12 7.33
C SER A 22 0.68 15.44 7.30
N HIS A 23 1.42 15.05 8.33
CA HIS A 23 2.87 15.28 8.43
C HIS A 23 3.76 14.13 7.93
N ARG A 24 3.21 13.00 7.49
CA ARG A 24 3.99 11.83 7.04
C ARG A 24 3.97 11.72 5.51
N SER A 25 5.03 12.22 4.88
CA SER A 25 5.17 12.20 3.41
C SER A 25 5.61 10.86 2.82
N ASN A 26 5.95 9.86 3.65
CA ASN A 26 6.44 8.56 3.19
C ASN A 26 5.42 7.46 3.53
N ILE A 27 4.98 6.72 2.53
CA ILE A 27 3.97 5.66 2.65
C ILE A 27 4.56 4.37 2.09
N VAL A 28 4.51 3.30 2.88
CA VAL A 28 4.78 1.94 2.40
C VAL A 28 3.46 1.19 2.39
N LEU A 29 2.95 0.89 1.19
CA LEU A 29 1.72 0.13 0.97
C LEU A 29 2.09 -1.32 0.68
N MET A 30 1.48 -2.24 1.42
CA MET A 30 1.66 -3.68 1.25
C MET A 30 0.31 -4.32 0.99
N GLY A 31 0.18 -5.07 -0.10
CA GLY A 31 -1.08 -5.72 -0.49
C GLY A 31 -0.86 -7.03 -1.23
N ASP A 32 -1.85 -7.90 -1.23
CA ASP A 32 -1.85 -9.18 -1.93
C ASP A 32 -2.83 -9.17 -3.11
N SER A 33 -3.54 -8.07 -3.33
CA SER A 33 -4.52 -7.89 -4.39
C SER A 33 -4.36 -6.54 -5.08
N LEU A 34 -4.71 -6.43 -6.36
CA LEU A 34 -4.69 -5.15 -7.08
C LEU A 34 -5.62 -4.10 -6.44
N GLY A 35 -6.68 -4.53 -5.76
CA GLY A 35 -7.59 -3.62 -5.06
C GLY A 35 -6.97 -2.92 -3.85
N ASP A 36 -5.82 -3.38 -3.35
CA ASP A 36 -5.15 -2.75 -2.21
C ASP A 36 -4.41 -1.48 -2.59
N LEU A 37 -4.08 -1.28 -3.87
CA LEU A 37 -3.42 -0.07 -4.38
C LEU A 37 -4.21 1.22 -4.10
N HIS A 38 -5.54 1.09 -3.97
CA HIS A 38 -6.46 2.16 -3.65
C HIS A 38 -6.61 2.44 -2.14
N MET A 39 -5.98 1.65 -1.26
CA MET A 39 -6.06 1.88 0.19
C MET A 39 -5.29 3.12 0.65
N ALA A 40 -4.34 3.61 -0.15
CA ALA A 40 -3.60 4.83 0.15
C ALA A 40 -4.21 6.09 -0.45
N ASP A 41 -5.29 6.00 -1.25
CA ASP A 41 -5.83 7.16 -1.98
C ASP A 41 -6.24 8.31 -1.04
N GLY A 42 -6.94 8.06 0.07
CA GLY A 42 -7.33 9.12 1.02
C GLY A 42 -6.35 9.36 2.15
N ALA A 43 -5.27 8.57 2.28
CA ALA A 43 -4.12 8.92 3.11
C ALA A 43 -3.28 10.07 2.52
N SER A 44 -3.50 10.41 1.25
CA SER A 44 -2.88 11.54 0.57
C SER A 44 -3.53 12.85 1.04
N ASP A 45 -2.82 13.61 1.86
CA ASP A 45 -3.25 14.95 2.21
C ASP A 45 -3.09 15.89 1.00
N THR A 46 -4.13 15.95 0.16
CA THR A 46 -4.20 16.82 -1.03
C THR A 46 -4.08 18.32 -0.72
N SER A 47 -4.09 18.71 0.56
CA SER A 47 -4.00 20.11 0.98
C SER A 47 -2.59 20.71 0.87
N SER A 48 -1.54 19.88 0.84
CA SER A 48 -0.14 20.34 0.81
C SER A 48 0.47 20.46 -0.60
N GLY A 49 -0.24 20.00 -1.65
CA GLY A 49 0.23 20.06 -3.04
C GLY A 49 1.48 19.21 -3.36
N GLN A 50 1.97 18.42 -2.40
CA GLN A 50 3.05 17.44 -2.60
C GLN A 50 2.46 16.03 -2.63
N GLU A 51 2.71 15.31 -3.71
CA GLU A 51 2.46 13.88 -3.79
C GLU A 51 3.33 13.16 -2.74
N PRO A 52 2.77 12.30 -1.88
CA PRO A 52 3.55 11.52 -0.93
C PRO A 52 4.47 10.55 -1.67
N CYS A 53 5.67 10.33 -1.14
CA CYS A 53 6.56 9.28 -1.59
C CYS A 53 5.95 7.93 -1.20
N LYS A 54 5.33 7.25 -2.18
CA LYS A 54 4.65 5.98 -2.01
C LYS A 54 5.50 4.84 -2.56
N LEU A 55 5.76 3.83 -1.75
CA LEU A 55 6.35 2.55 -2.15
C LEU A 55 5.30 1.47 -2.03
N THR A 56 5.00 0.77 -3.12
CA THR A 56 3.99 -0.29 -3.18
C THR A 56 4.62 -1.67 -3.33
N ILE A 57 4.25 -2.59 -2.44
CA ILE A 57 4.76 -3.96 -2.40
C ILE A 57 3.57 -4.92 -2.55
N GLY A 58 3.59 -5.69 -3.64
CA GLY A 58 2.56 -6.65 -3.99
C GLY A 58 3.00 -8.08 -3.71
N PHE A 59 2.28 -8.82 -2.87
CA PHE A 59 2.52 -10.24 -2.61
C PHE A 59 1.69 -11.09 -3.57
N LEU A 60 2.35 -11.74 -4.54
CA LEU A 60 1.71 -12.58 -5.54
C LEU A 60 1.95 -14.06 -5.23
N ASN A 61 1.03 -14.66 -4.47
CA ASN A 61 1.11 -16.06 -4.05
C ASN A 61 0.30 -17.03 -4.93
N THR A 62 -0.66 -16.53 -5.71
CA THR A 62 -1.61 -17.35 -6.49
C THR A 62 -1.73 -16.85 -7.92
N ASN A 63 -1.88 -17.75 -8.90
CA ASN A 63 -1.99 -17.45 -10.33
C ASN A 63 -0.87 -16.55 -10.85
N VAL A 64 0.38 -16.84 -10.46
CA VAL A 64 1.55 -16.00 -10.76
C VAL A 64 1.66 -15.71 -12.26
N GLU A 65 1.63 -16.74 -13.11
CA GLU A 65 1.81 -16.57 -14.57
C GLU A 65 0.76 -15.67 -15.23
N GLU A 66 -0.47 -15.66 -14.72
CA GLU A 66 -1.56 -14.85 -15.30
C GLU A 66 -1.60 -13.42 -14.75
N ARG A 67 -1.07 -13.21 -13.55
CA ARG A 67 -1.20 -11.95 -12.81
C ARG A 67 0.09 -11.16 -12.72
N ILE A 68 1.24 -11.77 -12.99
CA ILE A 68 2.55 -11.13 -12.85
C ILE A 68 2.68 -9.85 -13.67
N ASP A 69 2.20 -9.84 -14.92
CA ASP A 69 2.22 -8.63 -15.76
C ASP A 69 1.41 -7.48 -15.16
N GLN A 70 0.24 -7.79 -14.60
CA GLN A 70 -0.62 -6.78 -13.97
C GLN A 70 -0.01 -6.26 -12.67
N TYR A 71 0.65 -7.13 -11.89
CA TYR A 71 1.30 -6.74 -10.65
C TYR A 71 2.56 -5.92 -10.94
N GLN A 72 3.40 -6.31 -11.90
CA GLN A 72 4.59 -5.55 -12.28
C GLN A 72 4.26 -4.17 -12.88
N ALA A 73 3.09 -4.04 -13.53
CA ALA A 73 2.65 -2.76 -14.07
C ALA A 73 2.12 -1.78 -13.00
N GLN A 74 1.68 -2.29 -11.85
CA GLN A 74 0.98 -1.46 -10.84
C GLN A 74 1.71 -1.37 -9.49
N TYR A 75 2.50 -2.37 -9.12
CA TYR A 75 3.31 -2.40 -7.90
C TYR A 75 4.77 -2.10 -8.22
N ASP A 76 5.43 -1.35 -7.34
CA ASP A 76 6.87 -1.05 -7.46
C ASP A 76 7.72 -2.30 -7.20
N ILE A 77 7.29 -3.14 -6.26
CA ILE A 77 7.95 -4.40 -5.89
C ILE A 77 6.90 -5.50 -5.90
N VAL A 78 7.17 -6.58 -6.64
CA VAL A 78 6.33 -7.78 -6.62
C VAL A 78 7.12 -8.91 -5.97
N VAL A 79 6.58 -9.44 -4.88
CA VAL A 79 7.14 -10.57 -4.15
C VAL A 79 6.35 -11.82 -4.54
N ILE A 80 7.01 -12.78 -5.19
CA ILE A 80 6.37 -13.98 -5.72
C ILE A 80 6.61 -15.15 -4.78
N SER A 81 5.54 -15.83 -4.38
CA SER A 81 5.59 -17.08 -3.59
C SER A 81 6.43 -16.97 -2.31
N ASP A 82 6.35 -15.81 -1.64
CA ASP A 82 7.01 -15.58 -0.36
C ASP A 82 5.94 -15.58 0.74
N GLU A 83 6.07 -16.54 1.66
CA GLU A 83 5.21 -16.66 2.84
C GLU A 83 5.75 -15.83 4.03
N THR A 84 6.82 -15.06 3.81
CA THR A 84 7.54 -14.28 4.81
C THR A 84 7.47 -12.78 4.53
N MET A 85 7.80 -11.98 5.54
CA MET A 85 7.90 -10.52 5.45
C MET A 85 9.35 -10.06 5.34
N ASP A 86 10.28 -10.93 4.92
CA ASP A 86 11.71 -10.62 4.93
C ASP A 86 12.08 -9.45 4.02
N VAL A 87 11.43 -9.34 2.85
CA VAL A 87 11.62 -8.20 1.94
C VAL A 87 11.21 -6.90 2.61
N CYS A 88 10.04 -6.86 3.25
CA CYS A 88 9.56 -5.68 3.96
C CYS A 88 10.46 -5.33 5.14
N ASN A 89 10.88 -6.32 5.93
CA ASN A 89 11.78 -6.13 7.06
C ASN A 89 13.15 -5.61 6.62
N ALA A 90 13.69 -6.12 5.51
CA ALA A 90 14.96 -5.66 4.96
C ALA A 90 14.87 -4.19 4.51
N ILE A 91 13.76 -3.78 3.90
CA ILE A 91 13.51 -2.38 3.53
C ILE A 91 13.43 -1.51 4.78
N LEU A 92 12.64 -1.92 5.78
CA LEU A 92 12.49 -1.17 7.03
C LEU A 92 13.82 -1.03 7.78
N GLN A 93 14.64 -2.09 7.85
CA GLN A 93 15.98 -2.05 8.46
C GLN A 93 16.97 -1.12 7.74
N LYS A 94 16.71 -0.75 6.48
CA LYS A 94 17.56 0.20 5.74
C LYS A 94 17.11 1.64 5.92
N ILE A 95 15.85 1.86 6.29
CA ILE A 95 15.22 3.17 6.44
C ILE A 95 15.23 3.63 7.91
N LEU A 96 15.12 2.70 8.87
CA LEU A 96 15.18 2.92 10.32
C LEU A 96 16.61 2.79 10.85
#